data_AF-A0A5P8AVL5-F1
#
_entry.id   AF-A0A5P8AVL5-F1
#
_cell.length_a   1.000
_cell.length_b   1.000
_cell.length_c   1.000
_cell.angle_alpha   90.00
_cell.angle_beta   90.00
_cell.angle_gamma   90.00
#
_symmetry.space_group_name_H-M   'P 1'
#
loop_
_entity.id
_entity.type
_entity.pdbx_description
1 polymer ?
#
loop_
_entity_poly.entity_id
_entity_poly.type
_entity_poly.pdbx_seq_one_letter_code
_entity_poly.pdbx_strand_id
1 'polypeptide(L)'
;AKKDAVIAGGIALRAMAKNGEFAAKNNEDKSAHSVNGVAASAVGKTLSTLIIAIRNTVDSGLKKINEALATVKQEDKSAESTNAAEVTTSAQK
;
A
#
# COMPACT_ATOMS: atom_id res chain seq x y z
N ALA A 1 -18.84 10.03 14.24
CA ALA A 1 -17.48 9.63 13.80
C ALA A 1 -17.22 8.13 13.95
N LYS A 2 -16.94 7.58 15.15
CA LYS A 2 -16.61 6.14 15.30
C LYS A 2 -17.76 5.22 14.87
N LYS A 3 -19.01 5.57 15.19
CA LYS A 3 -20.20 4.78 14.83
C LYS A 3 -20.44 4.76 13.32
N ASP A 4 -20.33 5.91 12.66
CA ASP A 4 -20.55 6.03 11.20
C ASP A 4 -19.53 5.21 10.41
N ALA A 5 -18.27 5.19 10.86
CA ALA A 5 -17.21 4.37 10.27
C ALA A 5 -17.48 2.87 10.43
N VAL A 6 -17.96 2.44 11.60
CA VAL A 6 -18.35 1.03 11.85
C VAL A 6 -19.53 0.63 10.95
N ILE A 7 -20.54 1.50 10.82
CA ILE A 7 -21.69 1.27 9.94
C ILE A 7 -21.24 1.19 8.48
N ALA A 8 -20.43 2.13 8.01
CA ALA A 8 -19.90 2.12 6.65
C ALA A 8 -19.05 0.87 6.36
N GLY A 9 -18.26 0.42 7.35
CA GLY A 9 -17.52 -0.84 7.26
C GLY A 9 -18.45 -2.04 7.14
N GLY A 10 -19.50 -2.12 7.95
CA GLY A 10 -20.52 -3.17 7.86
C GLY A 10 -21.25 -3.17 6.51
N ILE A 11 -21.60 -2.00 5.99
CA ILE A 11 -22.20 -1.84 4.65
C ILE A 11 -21.25 -2.34 3.57
N ALA A 12 -19.99 -1.91 3.61
CA ALA A 12 -18.99 -2.32 2.63
C ALA A 12 -18.80 -3.85 2.63
N LEU A 13 -18.66 -4.45 3.83
CA LEU A 13 -18.53 -5.91 3.97
C LEU A 13 -19.77 -6.64 3.47
N ARG A 14 -20.98 -6.17 3.83
CA ARG A 14 -22.23 -6.78 3.36
C ARG A 14 -22.34 -6.70 1.84
N ALA A 15 -22.05 -5.54 1.24
CA ALA A 15 -22.14 -5.34 -0.21
C ALA A 15 -21.12 -6.17 -1.00
N MET A 16 -19.94 -6.45 -0.44
CA MET A 16 -18.91 -7.28 -1.09
C MET A 16 -19.13 -8.79 -0.86
N ALA A 17 -19.88 -9.17 0.17
CA ALA A 17 -20.12 -10.57 0.48
C ALA A 17 -20.97 -11.24 -0.61
N LYS A 18 -20.68 -12.52 -0.86
CA LYS A 18 -21.54 -13.36 -1.72
C LYS A 18 -22.95 -13.41 -1.12
N ASN A 19 -23.98 -13.15 -1.94
CA ASN A 19 -25.38 -13.01 -1.53
C ASN A 19 -25.62 -11.83 -0.54
N GLY A 20 -24.77 -10.82 -0.64
CA GLY A 20 -24.84 -9.58 0.11
C GLY A 20 -25.98 -8.68 -0.34
N GLU A 21 -27.10 -8.70 0.37
CA GLU A 21 -28.28 -7.88 0.06
C GLU A 21 -28.70 -6.98 1.23
N PHE A 22 -29.43 -5.92 0.92
CA PHE A 22 -29.97 -4.97 1.88
C PHE A 22 -31.50 -5.02 1.83
N ALA A 23 -32.13 -5.18 2.99
CA ALA A 23 -33.59 -5.22 3.08
C ALA A 23 -34.20 -3.84 2.85
N ALA A 24 -35.29 -3.78 2.08
CA ALA A 24 -36.14 -2.61 1.89
C ALA A 24 -37.61 -3.04 1.95
N LYS A 25 -38.52 -2.10 2.20
CA LYS A 25 -39.95 -2.38 2.16
C LYS A 25 -40.41 -2.64 0.72
N ASN A 26 -41.42 -3.48 0.56
CA ASN A 26 -42.03 -3.75 -0.73
C ASN A 26 -42.56 -2.44 -1.35
N ASN A 27 -42.42 -2.29 -2.67
CA ASN A 27 -42.87 -1.12 -3.44
C ASN A 27 -42.23 0.22 -3.04
N GLU A 28 -40.98 0.21 -2.57
CA GLU A 28 -40.23 1.42 -2.21
C GLU A 28 -38.98 1.61 -3.09
N ASP A 29 -39.19 1.87 -4.39
CA ASP A 29 -38.12 1.96 -5.40
C ASP A 29 -37.07 3.06 -5.10
N LYS A 30 -37.47 4.10 -4.37
CA LYS A 30 -36.57 5.19 -3.93
C LYS A 30 -35.49 4.69 -2.97
N SER A 31 -35.80 3.68 -2.15
CA SER A 31 -34.85 3.08 -1.21
C SER A 31 -33.73 2.34 -1.94
N ALA A 32 -34.03 1.68 -3.06
CA ALA A 32 -33.04 0.93 -3.83
C ALA A 32 -31.92 1.84 -4.38
N HIS A 33 -32.27 3.03 -4.89
CA HIS A 33 -31.27 3.97 -5.40
C HIS A 33 -30.36 4.52 -4.30
N SER A 34 -30.93 4.88 -3.14
CA SER A 34 -30.15 5.38 -2.01
C SER A 34 -29.21 4.32 -1.45
N VAL A 35 -29.72 3.09 -1.26
CA VAL A 35 -28.94 1.96 -0.76
C VAL A 35 -27.80 1.61 -1.72
N ASN A 36 -28.07 1.55 -3.02
CA ASN A 36 -27.03 1.27 -4.03
C ASN A 36 -25.94 2.34 -4.03
N GLY A 37 -26.32 3.62 -3.93
CA GLY A 37 -25.36 4.72 -3.85
C GLY A 37 -24.47 4.64 -2.62
N VAL A 38 -25.05 4.36 -1.44
CA VAL A 38 -24.32 4.22 -0.19
C VAL A 38 -23.42 2.98 -0.21
N ALA A 39 -23.91 1.84 -0.70
CA ALA A 39 -23.14 0.61 -0.82
C ALA A 39 -21.94 0.80 -1.76
N ALA A 40 -22.16 1.34 -2.96
CA ALA A 40 -21.09 1.63 -3.92
C ALA A 40 -20.05 2.60 -3.35
N SER A 41 -20.50 3.67 -2.65
CA SER A 41 -19.59 4.63 -2.02
C SER A 41 -18.76 4.00 -0.91
N ALA A 42 -19.37 3.18 -0.04
CA ALA A 42 -18.69 2.50 1.06
C ALA A 42 -17.64 1.50 0.53
N VAL A 43 -17.98 0.71 -0.48
CA VAL A 43 -17.05 -0.21 -1.15
C VAL A 43 -15.90 0.55 -1.81
N GLY A 44 -16.21 1.59 -2.59
CA GLY A 44 -15.20 2.40 -3.28
C GLY A 44 -14.19 3.05 -2.33
N LYS A 45 -14.66 3.62 -1.21
CA LYS A 45 -13.79 4.23 -0.18
C LYS A 45 -12.92 3.19 0.53
N THR A 46 -13.49 2.02 0.83
CA THR A 46 -12.75 0.92 1.47
C THR A 46 -11.62 0.42 0.57
N LEU A 47 -11.92 0.16 -0.71
CA LEU A 47 -10.93 -0.30 -1.68
C LEU A 47 -9.86 0.76 -1.94
N SER A 48 -10.23 2.04 -2.07
CA SER A 48 -9.27 3.14 -2.24
C SER A 48 -8.27 3.22 -1.07
N THR A 49 -8.78 3.08 0.16
CA THR A 49 -7.93 3.06 1.37
C THR A 49 -6.99 1.86 1.37
N LEU A 50 -7.48 0.67 1.03
CA LEU A 50 -6.66 -0.54 0.92
C LEU A 50 -5.55 -0.39 -0.13
N ILE A 51 -5.86 0.17 -1.28
CA ILE A 51 -4.87 0.43 -2.35
C ILE A 51 -3.79 1.39 -1.88
N ILE A 52 -4.14 2.46 -1.15
CA ILE A 52 -3.16 3.40 -0.58
C ILE A 52 -2.27 2.69 0.46
N ALA A 53 -2.86 1.88 1.34
CA ALA A 53 -2.12 1.16 2.36
C ALA A 53 -1.10 0.18 1.75
N ILE A 54 -1.50 -0.55 0.70
CA ILE A 54 -0.61 -1.45 -0.04
C ILE A 54 0.52 -0.65 -0.71
N ARG A 55 0.21 0.45 -1.41
CA ARG A 55 1.23 1.30 -2.04
C ARG A 55 2.26 1.82 -1.05
N ASN A 56 1.81 2.38 0.07
CA ASN A 56 2.71 2.88 1.11
C ASN A 56 3.62 1.78 1.68
N THR A 57 3.09 0.56 1.83
CA THR A 57 3.85 -0.60 2.29
C THR A 57 4.91 -1.02 1.28
N VAL A 58 4.54 -1.10 0.00
CA VAL A 58 5.45 -1.42 -1.09
C VAL A 58 6.53 -0.35 -1.24
N ASP A 59 6.15 0.93 -1.25
CA ASP A 59 7.08 2.07 -1.36
C ASP A 59 8.11 2.06 -0.21
N SER A 60 7.65 1.76 1.01
CA SER A 60 8.55 1.64 2.17
C SER A 60 9.52 0.47 2.03
N GLY A 61 9.06 -0.67 1.48
CA GLY A 61 9.93 -1.82 1.18
C GLY A 61 10.97 -1.50 0.10
N LEU A 62 10.55 -0.85 -0.99
CA LEU A 62 11.45 -0.45 -2.09
C LEU A 62 12.50 0.55 -1.64
N LYS A 63 12.16 1.50 -0.75
CA LYS A 63 13.14 2.42 -0.16
C LYS A 63 14.24 1.70 0.60
N LYS A 64 13.89 0.71 1.43
CA LYS A 64 14.87 -0.10 2.16
C LYS A 64 15.80 -0.88 1.24
N ILE A 65 15.27 -1.43 0.14
CA ILE A 65 16.08 -2.11 -0.87
C ILE A 65 17.07 -1.13 -1.52
N ASN A 66 16.62 0.08 -1.86
CA ASN A 66 17.47 1.10 -2.45
C ASN A 66 18.61 1.53 -1.51
N GLU A 67 18.32 1.71 -0.22
CA GLU A 67 19.34 2.01 0.80
C GLU A 67 20.38 0.88 0.91
N ALA A 68 19.95 -0.38 0.98
CA ALA A 68 20.85 -1.53 1.02
C ALA A 68 21.74 -1.62 -0.23
N LEU A 69 21.17 -1.39 -1.42
CA LEU A 69 21.94 -1.37 -2.68
C LEU A 69 22.95 -0.22 -2.72
N ALA A 70 22.61 0.95 -2.14
CA ALA A 70 23.53 2.07 -2.04
C ALA A 70 24.75 1.74 -1.18
N THR A 71 24.57 0.98 -0.09
CA THR A 71 25.68 0.49 0.75
C THR A 71 26.58 -0.49 0.02
N VAL A 72 26.01 -1.51 -0.65
CA VAL A 72 26.81 -2.50 -1.42
C VAL A 72 27.64 -1.83 -2.51
N LYS A 73 27.05 -0.84 -3.22
CA LYS A 73 27.78 -0.06 -4.24
C LYS A 73 28.97 0.71 -3.66
N GLN A 74 28.95 1.10 -2.38
CA GLN A 74 30.08 1.76 -1.74
C GLN A 74 31.18 0.76 -1.36
N GLU A 75 30.84 -0.47 -0.99
CA GLU A 75 31.82 -1.52 -0.69
C GLU A 75 32.59 -1.94 -1.95
N ASP A 76 31.90 -2.08 -3.10
CA ASP A 76 32.57 -2.34 -4.40
C ASP A 76 33.56 -1.22 -4.79
N LYS A 77 33.23 0.04 -4.49
CA LYS A 77 34.17 1.17 -4.68
C LYS A 77 35.31 1.19 -3.66
N SER A 78 35.09 0.72 -2.44
CA SER A 78 36.12 0.67 -1.41
C SER A 78 37.21 -0.35 -1.76
N ALA A 79 36.82 -1.49 -2.35
CA ALA A 79 37.76 -2.52 -2.81
C ALA A 79 38.65 -2.05 -3.98
N GLU A 80 38.17 -1.12 -4.82
CA GLU A 80 39.00 -0.48 -5.85
C GLU A 80 40.03 0.52 -5.25
N SER A 81 39.70 1.21 -4.17
CA SER A 81 40.63 2.18 -3.55
C SER A 81 41.74 1.55 -2.71
N THR A 82 41.56 0.32 -2.21
CA THR A 82 42.60 -0.37 -1.43
C THR A 82 43.67 -1.03 -2.29
N ASN A 83 43.38 -1.36 -3.55
CA ASN A 83 44.37 -1.92 -4.48
C ASN A 83 45.25 -0.86 -5.16
N ALA A 84 44.84 0.42 -5.17
CA ALA A 84 45.62 1.50 -5.75
C ALA A 84 46.71 2.04 -4.81
N ALA A 85 46.61 1.79 -3.49
CA ALA A 85 47.54 2.31 -2.50
C ALA A 85 48.78 1.42 -2.27
N GLU A 86 48.77 0.15 -2.68
CA GLU A 86 49.91 -0.76 -2.45
C GLU A 86 50.94 -0.76 -3.60
N VAL A 87 50.60 -0.20 -4.77
CA VAL A 87 51.52 -0.16 -5.93
C VAL A 87 52.55 0.99 -5.85
N THR A 88 52.41 1.96 -4.94
CA THR A 88 53.29 3.15 -4.90
C THR A 88 54.41 3.11 -3.85
N THR A 89 54.55 2.07 -3.02
CA THR A 89 55.61 2.02 -1.99
C THR A 89 56.77 1.05 -2.25
N SER A 90 56.80 0.29 -3.34
CA SER A 90 57.86 -0.70 -3.63
C SER A 90 58.77 -0.36 -4.82
N ALA A 91 58.66 0.83 -5.43
CA ALA A 91 59.54 1.28 -6.52
C ALA A 91 60.74 2.14 -6.09
N GLN A 92 60.96 2.32 -4.78
CA GLN A 92 62.14 3.02 -4.23
C GLN A 92 62.77 2.20 -3.10
N LYS A 93 63.41 1.07 -3.44
CA LYS A 93 64.60 0.60 -2.73
C LYS A 93 65.42 -0.35 -3.60
#